data_AF-A0A6J6LCJ0-F1
#
_entry.id   AF-A0A6J6LCJ0-F1
#
_cell.length_a   1.000
_cell.length_b   1.000
_cell.length_c   1.000
_cell.angle_alpha   90.00
_cell.angle_beta   90.00
_cell.angle_gamma   90.00
#
_symmetry.space_group_name_H-M   'P 1'
#
loop_
_entity.id
_entity.type
_entity.pdbx_description
1 polymer ?
#
loop_
_entity_poly.entity_id
_entity_poly.type
_entity_poly.pdbx_seq_one_letter_code
_entity_poly.pdbx_strand_id
1 'polypeptide(L)' 'MIAKDATSAEVLAKALYFLDPKEGAEVLNAHNATGVIIDDDGQAHPLSGFERFLA' A
#
# COMPACT_ATOMS: atom_id res chain seq x y z
N MET A 1 8.93 4.41 -3.52
CA MET A 1 8.39 5.46 -2.67
C MET A 1 7.09 4.92 -2.08
N ILE A 2 6.85 5.12 -0.77
CA ILE A 2 5.60 4.70 -0.14
C ILE A 2 4.44 5.53 -0.71
N ALA A 3 4.56 6.87 -0.67
CA ALA A 3 3.72 7.82 -1.40
C ALA A 3 4.49 9.11 -1.68
N LYS A 4 3.97 9.98 -2.55
CA LYS A 4 4.57 11.28 -2.90
C LYS A 4 4.86 12.15 -1.67
N ASP A 5 3.90 12.19 -0.74
CA ASP A 5 3.95 12.96 0.50
C ASP A 5 3.05 12.29 1.56
N ALA A 6 3.14 12.75 2.80
CA ALA A 6 2.40 12.17 3.93
C ALA A 6 0.87 12.27 3.74
N THR A 7 0.38 13.36 3.16
CA THR A 7 -1.05 13.53 2.85
C THR A 7 -1.52 12.49 1.85
N SER A 8 -0.73 12.25 0.79
CA SER A 8 -1.02 11.22 -0.20
C SER A 8 -1.02 9.81 0.43
N ALA A 9 -0.10 9.53 1.36
CA ALA A 9 -0.06 8.26 2.08
C ALA A 9 -1.35 8.03 2.88
N GLU A 10 -1.83 9.03 3.62
CA GLU A 10 -3.06 8.95 4.41
C GLU A 10 -4.29 8.72 3.52
N VAL A 11 -4.40 9.44 2.40
CA VAL A 11 -5.52 9.29 1.46
C VAL A 11 -5.52 7.91 0.81
N LEU A 12 -4.36 7.44 0.35
CA LEU A 12 -4.22 6.13 -0.27
C LEU A 12 -4.52 5.02 0.74
N ALA A 13 -4.00 5.08 1.96
CA ALA A 13 -4.28 4.08 2.99
C ALA A 13 -5.79 3.93 3.25
N LYS A 14 -6.53 5.04 3.34
CA LYS A 14 -7.99 5.00 3.48
C LYS A 14 -8.69 4.41 2.26
N ALA A 15 -8.26 4.76 1.05
CA ALA A 15 -8.84 4.21 -0.17
C ALA A 15 -8.66 2.69 -0.23
N LEU A 16 -7.47 2.19 0.10
CA LEU A 16 -7.12 0.77 0.09
C LEU A 16 -7.93 -0.06 1.09
N TYR A 17 -8.35 0.53 2.21
CA TYR A 17 -9.15 -0.17 3.22
C TYR A 17 -10.51 -0.66 2.68
N PHE A 18 -11.06 0.00 1.66
CA PHE A 18 -12.37 -0.35 1.08
C PHE A 18 -12.28 -1.21 -0.18
N LEU A 19 -11.07 -1.51 -0.64
CA LEU A 19 -10.81 -2.18 -1.90
C LEU A 19 -10.33 -3.61 -1.66
N ASP A 20 -10.64 -4.50 -2.60
CA ASP A 20 -9.99 -5.79 -2.62
C ASP A 20 -8.48 -5.61 -2.89
N PRO A 21 -7.61 -6.51 -2.41
CA PRO A 21 -6.15 -6.36 -2.54
C PRO A 21 -5.66 -6.13 -3.98
N LYS A 22 -6.33 -6.72 -4.97
CA LYS A 22 -6.00 -6.53 -6.38
C LYS A 22 -6.30 -5.11 -6.86
N GLU A 23 -7.49 -4.59 -6.55
CA GLU A 23 -7.89 -3.22 -6.90
C GLU A 23 -7.00 -2.20 -6.18
N GLY A 24 -6.65 -2.48 -4.92
CA GLY A 24 -5.72 -1.65 -4.17
C GLY A 24 -4.32 -1.58 -4.79
N ALA A 25 -3.81 -2.69 -5.30
CA ALA A 25 -2.53 -2.72 -6.01
C ALA A 25 -2.57 -1.88 -7.30
N GLU A 26 -3.68 -1.90 -8.04
CA GLU A 26 -3.87 -1.06 -9.24
C GLU A 26 -3.87 0.44 -8.90
N VAL A 27 -4.55 0.83 -7.82
CA VAL A 27 -4.54 2.22 -7.32
C VAL A 27 -3.14 2.67 -6.94
N LEU A 28 -2.40 1.87 -6.16
CA LEU A 28 -1.03 2.22 -5.77
C LEU A 28 -0.09 2.36 -6.97
N ASN A 29 -0.19 1.46 -7.95
CA ASN A 29 0.58 1.55 -9.19
C ASN A 29 0.30 2.85 -9.95
N ALA A 30 -0.97 3.27 -10.06
CA ALA A 30 -1.34 4.53 -10.71
C ALA A 30 -0.72 5.77 -10.04
N HIS A 31 -0.42 5.68 -8.74
CA HIS A 31 0.18 6.75 -7.95
C HIS A 31 1.71 6.60 -7.73
N ASN A 32 2.36 5.63 -8.38
CA ASN A 32 3.77 5.27 -8.13
C ASN A 32 4.09 5.07 -6.64
N ALA A 33 3.12 4.50 -5.94
CA ALA A 33 3.11 4.27 -4.50
C ALA A 33 3.31 2.78 -4.20
N THR A 34 3.68 2.45 -2.97
CA THR A 34 3.73 1.07 -2.47
C THR A 34 3.40 1.05 -0.98
N GLY A 35 3.15 -0.12 -0.43
CA GLY A 35 2.74 -0.27 0.97
C GLY A 35 2.83 -1.71 1.46
N VAL A 36 2.35 -1.91 2.67
CA VAL A 36 2.18 -3.22 3.28
C VAL A 36 0.74 -3.32 3.78
N ILE A 37 0.09 -4.45 3.54
CA ILE A 37 -1.20 -4.78 4.12
C ILE A 37 -0.95 -5.71 5.29
N ILE A 38 -1.59 -5.46 6.43
CA ILE A 38 -1.60 -6.36 7.57
C ILE A 38 -2.99 -6.98 7.62
N ASP A 39 -3.08 -8.30 7.58
CA ASP A 39 -4.36 -9.02 7.71
C ASP A 39 -4.77 -9.19 9.18
N ASP A 40 -5.97 -9.74 9.40
CA ASP A 40 -6.53 -9.94 10.74
C ASP A 40 -5.75 -10.97 11.59
N ASP A 41 -4.95 -11.83 10.94
CA ASP A 41 -4.04 -12.78 11.61
C ASP A 41 -2.69 -12.11 11.95
N GLY A 42 -2.54 -10.82 11.64
CA GLY A 42 -1.32 -10.04 11.87
C GLY A 42 -0.21 -10.34 10.86
N GLN A 43 -0.50 -11.05 9.77
CA GLN A 43 0.49 -11.34 8.73
C GLN A 43 0.68 -10.11 7.83
N ALA A 44 1.95 -9.84 7.53
CA ALA A 44 2.32 -8.77 6.63
C ALA A 44 2.37 -9.27 5.18
N HIS A 45 1.70 -8.53 4.29
CA HIS A 45 1.67 -8.74 2.86
C HIS A 45 2.27 -7.50 2.17
N PRO A 46 3.61 -7.47 1.98
CA PRO A 46 4.27 -6.39 1.26
C PRO A 46 3.77 -6.32 -0.18
N LEU A 47 3.43 -5.12 -0.65
CA LEU A 47 3.10 -4.90 -2.06
C LEU A 47 4.38 -4.67 -2.85
N SER A 48 4.30 -4.89 -4.16
CA SER A 48 5.46 -4.80 -5.06
C SER A 48 6.28 -3.52 -4.83
N GLY A 49 7.58 -3.68 -4.61
CA GLY A 49 8.52 -2.59 -4.36
C GLY A 49 8.54 -2.09 -2.92
N PHE A 50 7.80 -2.71 -1.99
CA PHE A 50 7.91 -2.43 -0.55
C PHE A 50 9.12 -3.15 0.07
N GLU A 51 9.61 -4.22 -0.55
CA GLU A 51 10.70 -5.07 -0.05
C GLU A 51 12.00 -4.27 0.20
N ARG A 52 12.21 -3.18 -0.54
CA ARG A 52 13.35 -2.25 -0.34
C ARG A 52 13.37 -1.57 1.03
N PHE A 53 12.27 -1.60 1.77
CA PHE A 53 12.13 -1.02 3.12
C PHE A 53 12.22 -2.10 4.23
N LEU A 54 12.34 -3.37 3.87
CA LEU A 54 12.45 -4.49 4.81
C LEU A 54 13.92 -4.89 5.11
N ALA A 55 14.88 -4.21 4.50
CA ALA A 55 16.32 -4.48 4.62
C ALA A 55 17.01 -3.53 5.61
#